data_AF-A0A7K3E6N8-F1
#
_entry.id   AF-A0A7K3E6N8-F1
#
_cell.length_a   1.000
_cell.length_b   1.000
_cell.length_c   1.000
_cell.angle_alpha   90.00
_cell.angle_beta   90.00
_cell.angle_gamma   90.00
#
_symmetry.space_group_name_H-M   'P 1'
#
loop_
_entity.id
_entity.type
_entity.pdbx_description
1 polymer ?
#
loop_
_entity_poly.entity_id
_entity_poly.type
_entity_poly.pdbx_seq_one_letter_code
_entity_poly.pdbx_strand_id
1 'polypeptide(L)'
;MSLSRPQPRPRSRPRAHARTLCAAAALAMGAPMAFPGPAAAAVPAYSVYLQNSVTGLNAADSGGTVVAHNPKGNEDHQQWTPVAVGGGHQLRNADESGICLGRDGTSAVTAACGADGTTWTVTEAASGTYTIGVPGASQYLTGVSSDSSLVRIGSNGDQARWYLTPVAPATSAMPSPGTRTLDQVTFLTSHNAFANGADGNFASFPVSLFPNQSRGVSRQLTDGVRGFMLDAYTVSGQAVLCHNSCDGVGSPVPLATDLRRMVDFLKANPGQFATVFLEDYTSSDVLKASLASVSGLSDVLYRPDQEGVATSGWPTMADLAARGKQLLVFSDRTRASDVSAGYATRDTFGVMYQREWTVENYWSMGGGLGGSDWSCYSRWGTSRPLTTDSAAFHPLFVMNHFRDYTISGTAETDNAKLGNRAQNFCTPAARKKPNYLAVDRYELGSPSPLTTVGNLNTYVLAAGR
;
A
#
# COMPACT_ATOMS: atom_id res chain seq x y z
N MET A 1 20.98 -8.69 63.48
CA MET A 1 21.21 -8.31 64.89
C MET A 1 21.01 -6.80 64.96
N SER A 2 19.78 -6.30 65.12
CA SER A 2 18.95 -6.15 66.33
C SER A 2 19.50 -5.15 67.35
N LEU A 3 18.67 -4.14 67.66
CA LEU A 3 18.51 -3.28 68.86
C LEU A 3 18.23 -1.83 68.38
N SER A 4 17.12 -1.10 68.56
CA SER A 4 15.86 -1.12 69.36
C SER A 4 15.77 0.08 70.31
N ARG A 5 14.81 0.99 69.97
CA ARG A 5 13.93 1.85 70.82
C ARG A 5 14.50 3.10 71.56
N PRO A 6 13.69 4.12 71.99
CA PRO A 6 12.22 4.11 72.27
C PRO A 6 11.37 5.37 71.90
N GLN A 7 10.04 5.23 72.05
CA GLN A 7 8.96 6.24 72.06
C GLN A 7 8.88 7.08 73.37
N PRO A 8 8.11 8.18 73.37
CA PRO A 8 7.12 8.48 74.43
C PRO A 8 5.73 8.84 73.84
N ARG A 9 4.64 8.13 74.21
CA ARG A 9 3.64 8.31 75.31
C ARG A 9 2.51 9.36 75.08
N PRO A 10 1.31 9.12 75.66
CA PRO A 10 0.01 9.45 75.07
C PRO A 10 -0.71 10.64 75.74
N ARG A 11 -1.75 11.18 75.10
CA ARG A 11 -2.78 12.00 75.76
C ARG A 11 -4.20 11.49 75.47
N SER A 12 -5.01 11.64 76.51
CA SER A 12 -6.27 10.99 76.84
C SER A 12 -7.51 11.54 76.12
N ARG A 13 -8.51 10.65 75.97
CA ARG A 13 -9.90 10.94 75.54
C ARG A 13 -10.64 11.87 76.51
N PRO A 14 -11.70 12.51 76.02
CA PRO A 14 -13.00 12.39 76.68
C PRO A 14 -14.09 11.85 75.73
N ARG A 15 -14.92 10.96 76.28
CA ARG A 15 -16.22 10.57 75.74
C ARG A 15 -17.21 11.70 75.94
N ALA A 16 -18.12 11.94 74.99
CA ALA A 16 -19.54 12.20 75.28
C ALA A 16 -20.40 12.39 74.01
N HIS A 17 -21.48 11.60 73.99
CA HIS A 17 -22.79 11.82 73.37
C HIS A 17 -22.94 11.85 71.84
N ALA A 18 -23.25 10.66 71.31
CA ALA A 18 -23.95 10.50 70.04
C ALA A 18 -25.36 11.10 70.12
N ARG A 19 -25.64 12.10 69.26
CA ARG A 19 -26.99 12.46 68.86
C ARG A 19 -27.23 11.90 67.46
N THR A 20 -28.13 10.94 67.39
CA THR A 20 -28.61 10.31 66.17
C THR A 20 -29.38 11.34 65.35
N LEU A 21 -28.82 11.76 64.21
CA LEU A 21 -29.57 12.47 63.17
C LEU A 21 -29.91 11.45 62.07
N CYS A 22 -31.18 11.09 61.97
CA CYS A 22 -31.75 10.39 60.82
C CYS A 22 -31.64 11.30 59.59
N ALA A 23 -30.69 11.02 58.70
CA ALA A 23 -30.71 11.53 57.35
C ALA A 23 -31.45 10.52 56.46
N ALA A 24 -32.62 10.91 55.96
CA ALA A 24 -33.35 10.17 54.94
C ALA A 24 -32.52 10.18 53.65
N ALA A 25 -32.05 9.01 53.21
CA ALA A 25 -31.43 8.83 51.91
C ALA A 25 -32.55 8.83 50.84
N ALA A 26 -32.71 9.95 50.13
CA ALA A 26 -33.49 9.98 48.90
C ALA A 26 -32.70 9.23 47.81
N LEU A 27 -33.14 8.02 47.45
CA LEU A 27 -32.70 7.36 46.22
C LEU A 27 -33.27 8.15 45.03
N ALA A 28 -32.45 9.03 44.46
CA ALA A 28 -32.70 9.54 43.12
C ALA A 28 -32.39 8.40 42.12
N MET A 29 -33.43 7.80 41.56
CA MET A 29 -33.30 6.91 40.40
C MET A 29 -32.85 7.76 39.21
N GLY A 30 -31.54 7.85 38.99
CA GLY A 30 -30.98 8.39 37.76
C GLY A 30 -31.32 7.43 36.62
N ALA A 31 -32.13 7.89 35.67
CA ALA A 31 -32.31 7.19 34.40
C ALA A 31 -30.93 7.04 33.73
N PRO A 32 -30.56 5.85 33.23
CA PRO A 32 -29.31 5.71 32.51
C PRO A 32 -29.36 6.62 31.27
N MET A 33 -28.50 7.63 31.24
CA MET A 33 -28.20 8.34 30.00
C MET A 33 -27.56 7.33 29.05
N ALA A 34 -28.37 6.80 28.14
CA ALA A 34 -27.86 6.07 27.00
C ALA A 34 -27.04 7.05 26.17
N PHE A 35 -25.71 6.98 26.27
CA PHE A 35 -24.85 7.53 25.23
C PHE A 35 -25.27 6.86 23.92
N PRO A 36 -25.61 7.60 22.86
CA PRO A 36 -25.82 6.98 21.57
C PRO A 36 -24.52 6.23 21.23
N GLY A 37 -24.62 4.91 21.05
CA GLY A 37 -23.52 4.15 20.49
C GLY A 37 -23.10 4.76 19.15
N PRO A 38 -21.88 4.50 18.67
CA PRO A 38 -21.48 4.95 17.33
C PRO A 38 -22.57 4.52 16.35
N ALA A 39 -23.15 5.50 15.64
CA ALA A 39 -24.13 5.23 14.61
C ALA A 39 -23.47 4.27 13.61
N ALA A 40 -24.13 3.14 13.34
CA ALA A 40 -23.65 2.21 12.31
C ALA A 40 -23.40 2.99 11.01
N ALA A 41 -22.24 2.81 10.40
CA ALA A 41 -21.91 3.46 9.15
C ALA A 41 -22.99 3.14 8.12
N ALA A 42 -23.48 4.19 7.45
CA ALA A 42 -24.50 4.04 6.44
C ALA A 42 -23.94 3.24 5.26
N VAL A 43 -24.73 2.27 4.77
CA VAL A 43 -24.40 1.55 3.53
C VAL A 43 -24.32 2.56 2.39
N PRO A 44 -23.23 2.57 1.59
CA PRO A 44 -23.08 3.49 0.47
C PRO A 44 -24.23 3.42 -0.52
N ALA A 45 -24.69 4.58 -1.01
CA ALA A 45 -25.70 4.68 -2.08
C ALA A 45 -25.08 5.00 -3.45
N TYR A 46 -23.80 4.66 -3.64
CA TYR A 46 -23.02 4.86 -4.86
C TYR A 46 -22.34 3.54 -5.25
N SER A 47 -21.84 3.44 -6.49
CA SER A 47 -21.16 2.24 -6.98
C SER A 47 -19.86 1.97 -6.22
N VAL A 48 -19.65 0.71 -5.85
CA VAL A 48 -18.51 0.22 -5.08
C VAL A 48 -17.95 -1.06 -5.71
N TYR A 49 -16.68 -1.32 -5.45
CA TYR A 49 -16.10 -2.65 -5.56
C TYR A 49 -16.39 -3.41 -4.27
N LEU A 50 -16.90 -4.64 -4.39
CA LEU A 50 -16.96 -5.59 -3.28
C LEU A 50 -15.58 -6.26 -3.16
N GLN A 51 -14.70 -5.68 -2.37
CA GLN A 51 -13.32 -6.13 -2.26
C GLN A 51 -13.09 -6.94 -0.99
N ASN A 52 -12.69 -8.20 -1.11
CA ASN A 52 -12.48 -9.06 0.06
C ASN A 52 -11.34 -8.53 0.93
N SER A 53 -11.56 -8.39 2.24
CA SER A 53 -10.56 -7.74 3.10
C SER A 53 -9.33 -8.61 3.38
N VAL A 54 -9.43 -9.93 3.16
CA VAL A 54 -8.32 -10.88 3.36
C VAL A 54 -7.51 -11.03 2.08
N THR A 55 -8.18 -11.23 0.95
CA THR A 55 -7.51 -11.61 -0.31
C THR A 55 -7.25 -10.44 -1.23
N GLY A 56 -7.97 -9.32 -1.06
CA GLY A 56 -7.90 -8.13 -1.92
C GLY A 56 -8.57 -8.29 -3.28
N LEU A 57 -9.17 -9.45 -3.57
CA LEU A 57 -9.91 -9.73 -4.81
C LEU A 57 -11.29 -9.08 -4.78
N ASN A 58 -11.79 -8.68 -5.95
CA ASN A 58 -13.12 -8.13 -6.13
C ASN A 58 -14.12 -9.23 -6.49
N ALA A 59 -15.36 -9.13 -6.02
CA ALA A 59 -16.46 -9.93 -6.55
C ALA A 59 -16.91 -9.33 -7.89
N ALA A 60 -16.92 -10.15 -8.94
CA ALA A 60 -17.14 -9.75 -10.32
C ALA A 60 -18.22 -10.60 -10.97
N ASP A 61 -19.07 -9.99 -11.81
CA ASP A 61 -20.00 -10.75 -12.65
C ASP A 61 -19.24 -11.49 -13.75
N SER A 62 -19.57 -12.77 -13.93
CA SER A 62 -18.99 -13.65 -14.94
C SER A 62 -20.11 -14.49 -15.56
N GLY A 63 -20.99 -13.82 -16.29
CA GLY A 63 -21.99 -14.44 -17.15
C GLY A 63 -23.03 -15.28 -16.41
N GLY A 64 -23.66 -14.71 -15.37
CA GLY A 64 -24.67 -15.39 -14.56
C GLY A 64 -24.11 -15.93 -13.23
N THR A 65 -22.80 -15.89 -13.05
CA THR A 65 -22.12 -16.26 -11.81
C THR A 65 -21.33 -15.09 -11.25
N VAL A 66 -20.97 -15.14 -9.95
CA VAL A 66 -20.09 -14.14 -9.36
C VAL A 66 -18.80 -14.78 -8.89
N VAL A 67 -17.67 -14.35 -9.44
CA VAL A 67 -16.34 -14.91 -9.19
C VAL A 67 -15.43 -13.87 -8.53
N ALA A 68 -14.39 -14.33 -7.84
CA ALA A 68 -13.35 -13.46 -7.30
C ALA A 68 -12.34 -13.17 -8.40
N HIS A 69 -12.14 -11.89 -8.70
CA HIS A 69 -11.18 -11.44 -9.68
C HIS A 69 -10.13 -10.48 -9.12
N ASN A 70 -8.94 -10.50 -9.72
CA ASN A 70 -7.95 -9.45 -9.49
C ASN A 70 -8.57 -8.08 -9.79
N PRO A 71 -8.36 -7.05 -8.94
CA PRO A 71 -8.89 -5.73 -9.20
C PRO A 71 -8.46 -5.22 -10.58
N LYS A 72 -9.42 -4.85 -11.43
CA LYS A 72 -9.17 -4.44 -12.83
C LYS A 72 -10.03 -3.26 -13.25
N GLY A 73 -10.26 -2.33 -12.32
CA GLY A 73 -11.21 -1.25 -12.53
C GLY A 73 -12.57 -1.83 -12.92
N ASN A 74 -13.17 -1.35 -14.01
CA ASN A 74 -14.42 -1.90 -14.54
C ASN A 74 -14.27 -2.73 -15.82
N GLU A 75 -13.05 -3.12 -16.20
CA GLU A 75 -12.86 -3.94 -17.41
C GLU A 75 -13.34 -5.39 -17.24
N ASP A 76 -13.75 -5.75 -16.02
CA ASP A 76 -14.07 -7.12 -15.62
C ASP A 76 -15.31 -7.16 -14.70
N HIS A 77 -16.27 -6.25 -14.93
CA HIS A 77 -17.59 -6.26 -14.31
C HIS A 77 -17.62 -6.33 -12.77
N GLN A 78 -16.79 -5.50 -12.13
CA GLN A 78 -16.49 -5.59 -10.69
C GLN A 78 -17.29 -4.60 -9.81
N GLN A 79 -18.19 -3.83 -10.42
CA GLN A 79 -18.87 -2.72 -9.77
C GLN A 79 -20.32 -3.04 -9.40
N TRP A 80 -20.69 -2.72 -8.16
CA TRP A 80 -22.00 -2.96 -7.57
C TRP A 80 -22.55 -1.70 -6.92
N THR A 81 -23.83 -1.41 -7.11
CA THR A 81 -24.50 -0.26 -6.48
C THR A 81 -25.49 -0.76 -5.42
N PRO A 82 -25.21 -0.54 -4.11
CA PRO A 82 -26.16 -0.88 -3.07
C PRO A 82 -27.40 0.02 -3.15
N VAL A 83 -28.58 -0.60 -3.12
CA VAL A 83 -29.88 0.08 -3.12
C VAL A 83 -30.77 -0.51 -2.05
N ALA A 84 -31.24 0.33 -1.14
CA ALA A 84 -32.16 -0.09 -0.07
C ALA A 84 -33.49 -0.59 -0.65
N VAL A 85 -33.96 -1.72 -0.13
CA VAL A 85 -35.24 -2.35 -0.46
C VAL A 85 -35.92 -2.87 0.80
N GLY A 86 -37.16 -3.36 0.70
CA GLY A 86 -37.81 -4.04 1.81
C GLY A 86 -36.96 -5.22 2.31
N GLY A 87 -36.59 -5.20 3.60
CA GLY A 87 -35.83 -6.29 4.24
C GLY A 87 -34.30 -6.25 4.06
N GLY A 88 -33.73 -5.24 3.40
CA GLY A 88 -32.27 -5.10 3.27
C GLY A 88 -31.83 -4.23 2.09
N HIS A 89 -30.85 -4.72 1.35
CA HIS A 89 -30.28 -4.07 0.18
C HIS A 89 -30.21 -5.02 -1.01
N GLN A 90 -30.38 -4.48 -2.21
CA GLN A 90 -29.93 -5.10 -3.45
C GLN A 90 -28.57 -4.53 -3.80
N LEU A 91 -27.67 -5.37 -4.33
CA LEU A 91 -26.39 -4.93 -4.88
C LEU A 91 -26.52 -5.03 -6.39
N ARG A 92 -26.85 -3.92 -7.05
CA ARG A 92 -27.14 -3.86 -8.50
C ARG A 92 -25.85 -3.89 -9.30
N ASN A 93 -25.78 -4.71 -10.34
CA ASN A 93 -24.67 -4.68 -11.29
C ASN A 93 -24.63 -3.28 -11.94
N ALA A 94 -23.45 -2.66 -12.01
CA ALA A 94 -23.28 -1.32 -12.60
C ALA A 94 -23.29 -1.34 -14.15
N ASP A 95 -22.96 -2.47 -14.76
CA ASP A 95 -22.83 -2.64 -16.21
C ASP A 95 -24.12 -3.16 -16.86
N GLU A 96 -24.88 -3.99 -16.14
CA GLU A 96 -26.11 -4.60 -16.65
C GLU A 96 -27.35 -4.17 -15.86
N SER A 97 -28.20 -3.39 -16.53
CA SER A 97 -29.42 -2.84 -15.93
C SER A 97 -30.40 -3.95 -15.54
N GLY A 98 -30.92 -3.89 -14.32
CA GLY A 98 -31.88 -4.88 -13.82
C GLY A 98 -31.26 -6.17 -13.33
N ILE A 99 -29.93 -6.31 -13.33
CA ILE A 99 -29.20 -7.43 -12.74
C ILE A 99 -28.65 -7.07 -11.37
N CYS A 100 -28.72 -8.02 -10.43
CA CYS A 100 -28.31 -7.88 -9.04
C CYS A 100 -27.47 -9.09 -8.60
N LEU A 101 -26.58 -8.87 -7.63
CA LEU A 101 -25.94 -9.96 -6.89
C LEU A 101 -27.03 -10.80 -6.20
N GLY A 102 -27.09 -12.06 -6.56
CA GLY A 102 -28.01 -13.05 -6.02
C GLY A 102 -27.28 -14.24 -5.42
N ARG A 103 -28.07 -15.23 -5.03
CA ARG A 103 -27.61 -16.50 -4.49
C ARG A 103 -28.38 -17.67 -5.07
N ASP A 104 -27.66 -18.74 -5.36
CA ASP A 104 -28.23 -20.06 -5.66
C ASP A 104 -27.50 -21.11 -4.80
N GLY A 105 -28.21 -21.66 -3.81
CA GLY A 105 -27.61 -22.51 -2.78
C GLY A 105 -26.46 -21.81 -2.05
N THR A 106 -25.24 -22.34 -2.22
CA THR A 106 -24.00 -21.81 -1.62
C THR A 106 -23.16 -20.99 -2.60
N SER A 107 -23.67 -20.71 -3.80
CA SER A 107 -22.98 -19.97 -4.85
C SER A 107 -23.51 -18.55 -4.96
N ALA A 108 -22.60 -17.59 -5.14
CA ALA A 108 -22.96 -16.24 -5.55
C ALA A 108 -23.22 -16.23 -7.07
N VAL A 109 -24.33 -15.62 -7.48
CA VAL A 109 -24.78 -15.57 -8.88
C VAL A 109 -25.25 -14.16 -9.22
N THR A 110 -25.50 -13.90 -10.50
CA THR A 110 -26.24 -12.72 -10.94
C THR A 110 -27.65 -13.11 -11.36
N ALA A 111 -28.63 -12.31 -10.94
CA ALA A 111 -30.05 -12.58 -11.18
C ALA A 111 -30.83 -11.27 -11.35
N ALA A 112 -32.05 -11.37 -11.91
CA ALA A 112 -32.93 -10.21 -12.04
C ALA A 112 -33.19 -9.56 -10.67
N CYS A 113 -32.99 -8.26 -10.56
CA CYS A 113 -33.24 -7.50 -9.35
C CYS A 113 -34.69 -7.68 -8.89
N GLY A 114 -34.88 -8.10 -7.64
CA GLY A 114 -36.19 -8.37 -7.05
C GLY A 114 -36.58 -9.84 -7.08
N ALA A 115 -35.83 -10.67 -7.81
CA ALA A 115 -35.97 -12.12 -7.71
C ALA A 115 -35.58 -12.62 -6.31
N ASP A 116 -36.10 -13.79 -5.96
CA ASP A 116 -35.75 -14.48 -4.72
C ASP A 116 -34.22 -14.66 -4.63
N GLY A 117 -33.67 -14.37 -3.46
CA GLY A 117 -32.22 -14.44 -3.24
C GLY A 117 -31.41 -13.18 -3.58
N THR A 118 -32.02 -12.12 -4.13
CA THR A 118 -31.28 -10.87 -4.46
C THR A 118 -31.22 -9.84 -3.33
N THR A 119 -31.96 -10.05 -2.24
CA THR A 119 -31.92 -9.19 -1.04
C THR A 119 -30.87 -9.67 -0.05
N TRP A 120 -30.00 -8.77 0.38
CA TRP A 120 -28.92 -8.99 1.35
C TRP A 120 -29.06 -8.07 2.57
N THR A 121 -28.63 -8.54 3.74
CA THR A 121 -28.30 -7.65 4.86
C THR A 121 -26.88 -7.12 4.64
N VAL A 122 -26.68 -5.82 4.77
CA VAL A 122 -25.36 -5.20 4.66
C VAL A 122 -25.10 -4.50 5.97
N THR A 123 -24.15 -5.02 6.73
CA THR A 123 -23.92 -4.61 8.12
C THR A 123 -22.45 -4.24 8.29
N GLU A 124 -22.19 -3.08 8.87
CA GLU A 124 -20.83 -2.67 9.20
C GLU A 124 -20.18 -3.67 10.18
N ALA A 125 -18.89 -3.89 9.96
CA ALA A 125 -18.01 -4.73 10.72
C ALA A 125 -16.79 -3.94 11.22
N ALA A 126 -15.90 -4.59 11.96
CA ALA A 126 -14.67 -3.95 12.42
C ALA A 126 -13.81 -3.44 11.26
N SER A 127 -13.01 -2.40 11.53
CA SER A 127 -12.01 -1.86 10.61
C SER A 127 -12.56 -1.36 9.26
N GLY A 128 -13.78 -0.83 9.25
CA GLY A 128 -14.41 -0.27 8.05
C GLY A 128 -14.78 -1.32 7.00
N THR A 129 -14.90 -2.58 7.40
CA THR A 129 -15.43 -3.67 6.56
C THR A 129 -16.94 -3.81 6.75
N TYR A 130 -17.56 -4.65 5.92
CA TYR A 130 -18.97 -5.00 5.96
C TYR A 130 -19.11 -6.51 5.84
N THR A 131 -20.18 -7.05 6.41
CA THR A 131 -20.69 -8.37 6.06
C THR A 131 -21.89 -8.24 5.13
N ILE A 132 -21.97 -9.12 4.15
CA ILE A 132 -23.07 -9.18 3.17
C ILE A 132 -23.81 -10.49 3.46
N GLY A 133 -24.85 -10.41 4.29
CA GLY A 133 -25.54 -11.55 4.90
C GLY A 133 -26.85 -11.94 4.21
N VAL A 134 -27.23 -13.20 4.38
CA VAL A 134 -28.54 -13.71 3.97
C VAL A 134 -29.57 -13.29 5.02
N PRO A 135 -30.66 -12.57 4.67
CA PRO A 135 -31.68 -12.16 5.63
C PRO A 135 -32.26 -13.35 6.40
N GLY A 136 -32.26 -13.26 7.73
CA GLY A 136 -32.78 -14.30 8.62
C GLY A 136 -31.89 -15.54 8.78
N ALA A 137 -30.69 -15.57 8.19
CA ALA A 137 -29.77 -16.70 8.29
C ALA A 137 -28.36 -16.26 8.71
N SER A 138 -27.62 -17.17 9.34
CA SER A 138 -26.22 -16.98 9.72
C SER A 138 -25.26 -17.34 8.58
N GLN A 139 -25.54 -16.82 7.38
CA GLN A 139 -24.79 -17.10 6.16
C GLN A 139 -24.41 -15.80 5.45
N TYR A 140 -23.21 -15.75 4.86
CA TYR A 140 -22.60 -14.53 4.36
C TYR A 140 -21.87 -14.76 3.04
N LEU A 141 -21.86 -13.76 2.15
CA LEU A 141 -20.97 -13.72 1.00
C LEU A 141 -19.52 -13.89 1.48
N THR A 142 -18.82 -14.86 0.92
CA THR A 142 -17.52 -15.33 1.40
C THR A 142 -16.54 -15.36 0.24
N GLY A 143 -15.45 -14.59 0.36
CA GLY A 143 -14.42 -14.51 -0.67
C GLY A 143 -13.55 -15.76 -0.73
N VAL A 144 -12.80 -15.88 -1.82
CA VAL A 144 -11.87 -16.99 -2.09
C VAL A 144 -10.48 -16.44 -2.43
N SER A 145 -9.45 -17.28 -2.33
CA SER A 145 -8.04 -16.88 -2.44
C SER A 145 -7.45 -17.01 -3.84
N SER A 146 -8.25 -17.39 -4.83
CA SER A 146 -7.83 -17.68 -6.19
C SER A 146 -8.64 -16.86 -7.18
N ASP A 147 -7.95 -16.26 -8.15
CA ASP A 147 -8.54 -15.53 -9.27
C ASP A 147 -9.45 -16.44 -10.11
N SER A 148 -10.50 -15.86 -10.70
CA SER A 148 -11.55 -16.56 -11.48
C SER A 148 -12.32 -17.65 -10.71
N SER A 149 -12.16 -17.75 -9.39
CA SER A 149 -12.86 -18.75 -8.59
C SER A 149 -14.21 -18.22 -8.12
N LEU A 150 -15.26 -19.03 -8.27
CA LEU A 150 -16.61 -18.66 -7.88
C LEU A 150 -16.65 -18.18 -6.40
N VAL A 151 -17.36 -17.09 -6.11
CA VAL A 151 -17.60 -16.58 -4.75
C VAL A 151 -18.68 -17.46 -4.08
N ARG A 152 -18.57 -17.67 -2.77
CA ARG A 152 -19.44 -18.58 -2.03
C ARG A 152 -20.32 -17.85 -1.01
N ILE A 153 -21.25 -18.60 -0.46
CA ILE A 153 -22.03 -18.23 0.71
C ILE A 153 -21.69 -19.23 1.81
N GLY A 154 -21.19 -18.71 2.93
CA GLY A 154 -20.58 -19.49 3.99
C GLY A 154 -20.91 -18.97 5.38
N SER A 155 -20.25 -19.53 6.39
CA SER A 155 -20.34 -19.03 7.77
C SER A 155 -19.67 -17.67 7.91
N ASN A 156 -19.92 -16.98 9.03
CA ASN A 156 -19.15 -15.80 9.39
C ASN A 156 -17.65 -16.17 9.56
N GLY A 157 -16.76 -15.20 9.36
CA GLY A 157 -15.31 -15.37 9.46
C GLY A 157 -14.58 -14.26 8.71
N ASP A 158 -13.26 -14.34 8.65
CA ASP A 158 -12.44 -13.31 8.01
C ASP A 158 -12.73 -13.20 6.50
N GLN A 159 -12.94 -14.33 5.83
CA GLN A 159 -13.31 -14.35 4.40
C GLN A 159 -14.71 -13.78 4.12
N ALA A 160 -15.57 -13.61 5.14
CA ALA A 160 -16.88 -12.98 4.99
C ALA A 160 -16.85 -11.45 5.16
N ARG A 161 -15.65 -10.87 5.32
CA ARG A 161 -15.43 -9.43 5.46
C ARG A 161 -15.08 -8.81 4.11
N TRP A 162 -15.81 -7.75 3.78
CA TRP A 162 -15.68 -7.04 2.51
C TRP A 162 -15.50 -5.55 2.77
N TYR A 163 -14.62 -4.94 2.03
CA TYR A 163 -14.65 -3.51 1.82
C TYR A 163 -15.69 -3.19 0.75
N LEU A 164 -16.54 -2.19 1.03
CA LEU A 164 -17.34 -1.52 0.01
C LEU A 164 -16.52 -0.35 -0.51
N THR A 165 -15.53 -0.64 -1.36
CA THR A 165 -14.55 0.35 -1.82
C THR A 165 -15.18 1.25 -2.90
N PRO A 166 -15.25 2.59 -2.72
CA PRO A 166 -15.82 3.48 -3.72
C PRO A 166 -15.11 3.36 -5.08
N VAL A 167 -15.88 3.39 -6.17
CA VAL A 167 -15.31 3.46 -7.53
C VAL A 167 -14.54 4.76 -7.78
N ALA A 168 -14.98 5.84 -7.12
CA ALA A 168 -14.33 7.14 -7.10
C ALA A 168 -14.13 7.56 -5.64
N PRO A 169 -12.96 7.27 -5.05
CA PRO A 169 -12.66 7.64 -3.68
C PRO A 169 -12.74 9.16 -3.47
N ALA A 170 -13.30 9.58 -2.33
CA ALA A 170 -13.33 10.98 -1.98
C ALA A 170 -11.91 11.51 -1.71
N THR A 171 -11.67 12.76 -2.10
CA THR A 171 -10.36 13.40 -1.94
C THR A 171 -10.49 14.70 -1.15
N SER A 172 -9.40 15.09 -0.50
CA SER A 172 -9.23 16.41 0.11
C SER A 172 -7.91 17.02 -0.37
N ALA A 173 -7.78 18.34 -0.23
CA ALA A 173 -6.57 19.05 -0.64
C ALA A 173 -5.32 18.50 0.06
N MET A 174 -4.22 18.37 -0.68
CA MET A 174 -2.93 17.97 -0.12
C MET A 174 -2.53 18.91 1.03
N PRO A 175 -2.11 18.39 2.19
CA PRO A 175 -1.58 19.23 3.26
C PRO A 175 -0.43 20.12 2.77
N SER A 176 -0.24 21.24 3.46
CA SER A 176 0.83 22.18 3.15
C SER A 176 2.21 21.49 3.10
N PRO A 177 3.18 22.01 2.34
CA PRO A 177 4.54 21.44 2.30
C PRO A 177 5.15 21.19 3.69
N GLY A 178 4.85 22.04 4.67
CA GLY A 178 5.36 21.93 6.04
C GLY A 178 4.73 20.82 6.88
N THR A 179 3.56 20.30 6.48
CA THR A 179 2.76 19.37 7.31
C THR A 179 2.48 18.03 6.63
N ARG A 180 2.71 17.91 5.32
CA ARG A 180 2.49 16.65 4.60
C ARG A 180 3.51 15.60 5.03
N THR A 181 3.03 14.38 5.24
CA THR A 181 3.84 13.21 5.61
C THR A 181 4.37 12.46 4.39
N LEU A 182 5.42 11.66 4.55
CA LEU A 182 6.02 10.89 3.45
C LEU A 182 4.98 10.03 2.71
N ASP A 183 4.10 9.37 3.45
CA ASP A 183 3.03 8.50 2.93
C ASP A 183 1.88 9.26 2.25
N GLN A 184 1.88 10.60 2.27
CA GLN A 184 0.95 11.42 1.50
C GLN A 184 1.54 11.84 0.15
N VAL A 185 2.86 11.82 -0.01
CA VAL A 185 3.54 12.32 -1.22
C VAL A 185 3.69 11.20 -2.25
N THR A 186 3.48 11.57 -3.50
CA THR A 186 3.74 10.74 -4.67
C THR A 186 5.04 11.16 -5.35
N PHE A 187 5.87 10.21 -5.72
CA PHE A 187 7.16 10.39 -6.38
C PHE A 187 7.15 9.70 -7.75
N LEU A 188 7.80 10.34 -8.73
CA LEU A 188 8.12 9.68 -10.00
C LEU A 188 9.23 8.67 -9.76
N THR A 189 9.02 7.44 -10.21
CA THR A 189 9.96 6.33 -10.06
C THR A 189 10.37 5.81 -11.43
N SER A 190 11.67 5.66 -11.65
CA SER A 190 12.21 5.01 -12.85
C SER A 190 12.40 3.52 -12.59
N HIS A 191 11.71 2.68 -13.35
CA HIS A 191 11.94 1.23 -13.39
C HIS A 191 13.32 0.96 -14.00
N ASN A 192 14.12 0.08 -13.39
CA ASN A 192 15.50 -0.25 -13.77
C ASN A 192 16.30 0.98 -14.21
N ALA A 193 16.41 1.95 -13.31
CA ALA A 193 16.96 3.28 -13.57
C ALA A 193 18.36 3.23 -14.21
N PHE A 194 19.16 2.23 -13.83
CA PHE A 194 20.51 1.97 -14.31
C PHE A 194 20.55 1.42 -15.75
N ALA A 195 19.46 0.79 -16.22
CA ALA A 195 19.32 0.23 -17.56
C ALA A 195 19.02 1.34 -18.57
N ASN A 196 19.96 2.28 -18.69
CA ASN A 196 19.85 3.50 -19.49
C ASN A 196 20.87 3.60 -20.63
N GLY A 197 21.94 2.81 -20.58
CA GLY A 197 23.03 2.79 -21.58
C GLY A 197 23.93 4.04 -21.60
N ALA A 198 23.52 5.14 -20.95
CA ALA A 198 24.30 6.36 -20.85
C ALA A 198 25.35 6.32 -19.74
N ASP A 199 25.07 5.59 -18.66
CA ASP A 199 25.97 5.47 -17.51
C ASP A 199 26.97 4.31 -17.61
N GLY A 200 26.60 3.27 -18.35
CA GLY A 200 27.36 2.04 -18.51
C GLY A 200 26.49 0.95 -19.14
N ASN A 201 27.10 -0.19 -19.46
CA ASN A 201 26.32 -1.32 -19.97
C ASN A 201 25.61 -2.01 -18.80
N PHE A 202 24.39 -2.46 -19.05
CA PHE A 202 23.55 -3.09 -18.03
C PHE A 202 23.17 -4.53 -18.40
N ALA A 203 23.32 -4.93 -19.66
CA ALA A 203 22.98 -6.27 -20.11
C ALA A 203 23.80 -6.66 -21.35
N SER A 204 23.85 -7.95 -21.65
CA SER A 204 24.38 -8.48 -22.91
C SER A 204 23.32 -8.40 -24.03
N PHE A 205 23.76 -8.53 -25.29
CA PHE A 205 22.85 -8.60 -26.43
C PHE A 205 21.99 -9.87 -26.34
N PRO A 206 20.68 -9.83 -26.69
CA PRO A 206 19.92 -8.69 -27.24
C PRO A 206 19.24 -7.79 -26.21
N VAL A 207 19.31 -8.11 -24.91
CA VAL A 207 18.59 -7.38 -23.84
C VAL A 207 18.99 -5.89 -23.83
N SER A 208 20.26 -5.59 -24.09
CA SER A 208 20.77 -4.21 -24.18
C SER A 208 20.13 -3.34 -25.26
N LEU A 209 19.38 -3.91 -26.21
CA LEU A 209 18.61 -3.16 -27.21
C LEU A 209 17.31 -2.56 -26.66
N PHE A 210 16.89 -2.95 -25.46
CA PHE A 210 15.65 -2.52 -24.83
C PHE A 210 15.93 -1.82 -23.49
N PRO A 211 16.62 -0.66 -23.48
CA PRO A 211 16.90 0.04 -22.23
C PRO A 211 15.59 0.58 -21.64
N ASN A 212 15.40 0.36 -20.34
CA ASN A 212 14.26 0.87 -19.59
C ASN A 212 14.19 2.40 -19.61
N GLN A 213 15.34 3.07 -19.58
CA GLN A 213 15.45 4.53 -19.60
C GLN A 213 16.36 5.03 -20.72
N SER A 214 16.30 6.31 -21.09
CA SER A 214 17.22 6.91 -22.09
C SER A 214 18.29 7.82 -21.50
N ARG A 215 18.21 8.09 -20.19
CA ARG A 215 19.00 9.12 -19.50
C ARG A 215 19.67 8.52 -18.28
N GLY A 216 20.92 8.90 -18.03
CA GLY A 216 21.66 8.46 -16.84
C GLY A 216 21.06 8.97 -15.52
N VAL A 217 21.38 8.32 -14.40
CA VAL A 217 20.77 8.56 -13.08
C VAL A 217 20.88 10.02 -12.63
N SER A 218 22.01 10.69 -12.84
CA SER A 218 22.16 12.12 -12.51
C SER A 218 21.18 13.01 -13.28
N ARG A 219 20.89 12.65 -14.54
CA ARG A 219 19.91 13.36 -15.36
C ARG A 219 18.49 13.07 -14.90
N GLN A 220 18.17 11.83 -14.55
CA GLN A 220 16.88 11.43 -13.97
C GLN A 220 16.58 12.24 -12.68
N LEU A 221 17.56 12.37 -11.78
CA LEU A 221 17.46 13.22 -10.59
C LEU A 221 17.14 14.68 -10.95
N THR A 222 17.85 15.24 -11.93
CA THR A 222 17.63 16.62 -12.40
C THR A 222 16.24 16.80 -13.00
N ASP A 223 15.73 15.81 -13.72
CA ASP A 223 14.43 15.83 -14.38
C ASP A 223 13.25 15.56 -13.42
N GLY A 224 13.51 15.30 -12.14
CA GLY A 224 12.47 15.18 -11.10
C GLY A 224 12.15 13.75 -10.66
N VAL A 225 12.88 12.74 -11.14
CA VAL A 225 12.78 11.36 -10.62
C VAL A 225 13.26 11.31 -9.18
N ARG A 226 12.50 10.66 -8.30
CA ARG A 226 12.81 10.52 -6.87
C ARG A 226 12.69 9.07 -6.37
N GLY A 227 12.14 8.16 -7.14
CA GLY A 227 12.27 6.72 -6.90
C GLY A 227 13.15 6.05 -7.95
N PHE A 228 13.99 5.10 -7.53
CA PHE A 228 14.92 4.42 -8.42
C PHE A 228 14.87 2.92 -8.14
N MET A 229 14.39 2.13 -9.09
CA MET A 229 14.49 0.66 -9.05
C MET A 229 15.82 0.24 -9.67
N LEU A 230 16.59 -0.55 -8.94
CA LEU A 230 17.92 -1.00 -9.34
C LEU A 230 18.06 -2.51 -9.07
N ASP A 231 18.73 -3.20 -9.98
CA ASP A 231 19.00 -4.63 -9.82
C ASP A 231 20.47 -4.77 -9.42
N ALA A 232 20.71 -5.27 -8.22
CA ALA A 232 22.06 -5.35 -7.66
C ALA A 232 22.54 -6.80 -7.61
N TYR A 233 23.69 -7.08 -8.23
CA TYR A 233 24.31 -8.41 -8.27
C TYR A 233 25.68 -8.41 -7.62
N THR A 234 26.03 -9.51 -6.96
CA THR A 234 27.42 -9.76 -6.53
C THR A 234 28.24 -10.27 -7.73
N VAL A 235 29.20 -9.49 -8.19
CA VAL A 235 30.18 -9.89 -9.20
C VAL A 235 31.58 -9.64 -8.64
N SER A 236 32.37 -10.70 -8.55
CA SER A 236 33.76 -10.64 -8.05
C SER A 236 33.88 -9.92 -6.69
N GLY A 237 32.91 -10.12 -5.79
CA GLY A 237 32.85 -9.51 -4.45
C GLY A 237 32.37 -8.05 -4.41
N GLN A 238 31.86 -7.51 -5.51
CA GLN A 238 31.33 -6.15 -5.61
C GLN A 238 29.85 -6.16 -5.98
N ALA A 239 29.10 -5.19 -5.47
CA ALA A 239 27.72 -4.94 -5.90
C ALA A 239 27.73 -4.11 -7.19
N VAL A 240 27.25 -4.69 -8.29
CA VAL A 240 27.14 -4.04 -9.61
C VAL A 240 25.71 -4.11 -10.12
N LEU A 241 25.39 -3.23 -11.07
CA LEU A 241 24.05 -3.10 -11.63
C LEU A 241 23.96 -3.77 -13.00
N CYS A 242 23.10 -4.77 -13.12
CA CYS A 242 22.88 -5.54 -14.34
C CYS A 242 21.42 -5.95 -14.45
N HIS A 243 20.89 -6.13 -15.66
CA HIS A 243 19.51 -6.54 -15.88
C HIS A 243 19.46 -8.01 -16.32
N ASN A 244 18.66 -8.84 -15.63
CA ASN A 244 18.57 -10.30 -15.74
C ASN A 244 19.84 -11.08 -15.35
N SER A 245 21.02 -10.69 -15.85
CA SER A 245 22.30 -11.30 -15.55
C SER A 245 23.45 -10.31 -15.80
N CYS A 246 24.55 -10.47 -15.06
CA CYS A 246 25.81 -9.78 -15.32
C CYS A 246 26.74 -10.52 -16.29
N ASP A 247 26.37 -11.73 -16.74
CA ASP A 247 27.21 -12.53 -17.64
C ASP A 247 27.38 -11.83 -18.99
N GLY A 248 28.63 -11.62 -19.39
CA GLY A 248 28.98 -10.96 -20.65
C GLY A 248 28.66 -9.46 -20.70
N VAL A 249 28.31 -8.84 -19.58
CA VAL A 249 28.12 -7.39 -19.49
C VAL A 249 29.48 -6.71 -19.35
N GLY A 250 29.88 -5.93 -20.35
CA GLY A 250 31.13 -5.17 -20.29
C GLY A 250 30.97 -3.92 -19.43
N SER A 251 31.78 -3.74 -18.39
CA SER A 251 31.79 -2.52 -17.56
C SER A 251 30.41 -2.13 -16.95
N PRO A 252 29.77 -3.03 -16.18
CA PRO A 252 28.57 -2.68 -15.43
C PRO A 252 28.86 -1.60 -14.39
N VAL A 253 27.87 -0.77 -14.10
CA VAL A 253 28.00 0.33 -13.14
C VAL A 253 28.01 -0.25 -11.71
N PRO A 254 28.98 0.08 -10.84
CA PRO A 254 28.92 -0.29 -9.43
C PRO A 254 27.73 0.39 -8.73
N LEU A 255 27.00 -0.33 -7.87
CA LEU A 255 25.88 0.23 -7.10
C LEU A 255 26.30 1.50 -6.32
N ALA A 256 27.50 1.47 -5.73
CA ALA A 256 28.06 2.60 -4.99
C ALA A 256 28.19 3.89 -5.82
N THR A 257 28.36 3.78 -7.14
CA THR A 257 28.45 4.94 -8.05
C THR A 257 27.10 5.65 -8.17
N ASP A 258 26.00 4.91 -8.31
CA ASP A 258 24.66 5.52 -8.38
C ASP A 258 24.18 6.03 -7.03
N LEU A 259 24.48 5.30 -5.94
CA LEU A 259 24.24 5.79 -4.59
C LEU A 259 25.03 7.08 -4.30
N ARG A 260 26.29 7.18 -4.76
CA ARG A 260 27.08 8.41 -4.67
C ARG A 260 26.38 9.59 -5.35
N ARG A 261 25.91 9.41 -6.58
CA ARG A 261 25.20 10.47 -7.34
C ARG A 261 23.97 10.96 -6.59
N MET A 262 23.21 10.05 -5.98
CA MET A 262 22.04 10.39 -5.16
C MET A 262 22.44 11.13 -3.87
N VAL A 263 23.47 10.67 -3.17
CA VAL A 263 23.98 11.34 -1.95
C VAL A 263 24.44 12.76 -2.27
N ASP A 264 25.22 12.94 -3.33
CA ASP A 264 25.73 14.25 -3.74
C ASP A 264 24.57 15.19 -4.15
N PHE A 265 23.58 14.66 -4.88
CA PHE A 265 22.37 15.40 -5.23
C PHE A 265 21.59 15.86 -3.99
N LEU A 266 21.34 14.97 -3.03
CA LEU A 266 20.55 15.29 -1.84
C LEU A 266 21.27 16.30 -0.94
N LYS A 267 22.59 16.21 -0.83
CA LYS A 267 23.41 17.21 -0.11
C LYS A 267 23.39 18.58 -0.78
N ALA A 268 23.39 18.62 -2.11
CA ALA A 268 23.31 19.86 -2.87
C ALA A 268 21.88 20.45 -2.92
N ASN A 269 20.85 19.64 -2.63
CA ASN A 269 19.44 20.03 -2.74
C ASN A 269 18.67 19.67 -1.45
N PRO A 270 18.85 20.42 -0.35
CA PRO A 270 18.07 20.24 0.87
C PRO A 270 16.56 20.30 0.61
N GLY A 271 15.80 19.42 1.25
CA GLY A 271 14.34 19.32 1.06
C GLY A 271 13.89 18.40 -0.08
N GLN A 272 14.80 17.87 -0.88
CA GLN A 272 14.50 16.76 -1.79
C GLN A 272 14.44 15.42 -1.04
N PHE A 273 13.80 14.39 -1.59
CA PHE A 273 13.79 13.06 -0.97
C PHE A 273 13.90 12.01 -2.06
N ALA A 274 14.75 11.00 -1.88
CA ALA A 274 14.90 9.92 -2.83
C ALA A 274 14.69 8.55 -2.16
N THR A 275 14.21 7.60 -2.94
CA THR A 275 14.04 6.20 -2.53
C THR A 275 14.67 5.28 -3.54
N VAL A 276 15.48 4.33 -3.06
CA VAL A 276 16.02 3.24 -3.86
C VAL A 276 15.27 1.96 -3.53
N PHE A 277 14.82 1.24 -4.55
CA PHE A 277 14.28 -0.11 -4.45
C PHE A 277 15.28 -1.05 -5.11
N LEU A 278 15.80 -2.01 -4.35
CA LEU A 278 16.75 -2.99 -4.85
C LEU A 278 16.04 -4.31 -5.15
N GLU A 279 16.08 -4.74 -6.40
CA GLU A 279 15.99 -6.17 -6.74
C GLU A 279 17.35 -6.79 -6.44
N ASP A 280 17.44 -7.48 -5.31
CA ASP A 280 18.70 -7.63 -4.60
C ASP A 280 19.25 -9.06 -4.66
N TYR A 281 20.11 -9.29 -5.63
CA TYR A 281 20.86 -10.53 -5.82
C TYR A 281 22.19 -10.55 -5.07
N THR A 282 22.49 -9.55 -4.25
CA THR A 282 23.73 -9.49 -3.50
C THR A 282 23.67 -10.32 -2.21
N SER A 283 24.84 -10.78 -1.75
CA SER A 283 24.99 -11.21 -0.36
C SER A 283 24.98 -9.97 0.56
N SER A 284 24.47 -10.13 1.77
CA SER A 284 24.28 -9.00 2.72
C SER A 284 25.59 -8.27 3.05
N ASP A 285 26.70 -9.02 3.16
CA ASP A 285 28.03 -8.47 3.41
C ASP A 285 28.56 -7.62 2.24
N VAL A 286 28.34 -8.06 1.00
CA VAL A 286 28.70 -7.30 -0.21
C VAL A 286 27.87 -6.03 -0.31
N LEU A 287 26.57 -6.09 -0.06
CA LEU A 287 25.71 -4.89 -0.03
C LEU A 287 26.17 -3.91 1.06
N LYS A 288 26.40 -4.41 2.27
CA LYS A 288 26.89 -3.61 3.39
C LYS A 288 28.21 -2.92 3.06
N ALA A 289 29.15 -3.63 2.46
CA ALA A 289 30.43 -3.07 2.02
C ALA A 289 30.26 -2.00 0.95
N SER A 290 29.36 -2.22 -0.03
CA SER A 290 29.01 -1.25 -1.07
C SER A 290 28.48 0.05 -0.45
N LEU A 291 27.48 -0.03 0.44
CA LEU A 291 26.94 1.14 1.14
C LEU A 291 28.01 1.85 1.99
N ALA A 292 28.84 1.10 2.72
CA ALA A 292 29.91 1.66 3.55
C ALA A 292 30.97 2.42 2.73
N SER A 293 31.15 2.09 1.45
CA SER A 293 32.07 2.80 0.56
C SER A 293 31.56 4.19 0.13
N VAL A 294 30.27 4.47 0.30
CA VAL A 294 29.63 5.73 -0.08
C VAL A 294 29.77 6.76 1.06
N SER A 295 30.92 7.44 1.13
CA SER A 295 31.14 8.65 1.95
C SER A 295 29.88 9.56 2.05
N GLY A 296 29.47 9.93 3.26
CA GLY A 296 28.32 10.80 3.46
C GLY A 296 26.94 10.17 3.26
N LEU A 297 26.84 8.88 2.93
CA LEU A 297 25.57 8.17 2.87
C LEU A 297 24.83 8.21 4.21
N SER A 298 25.55 8.00 5.32
CA SER A 298 24.99 8.04 6.67
C SER A 298 24.32 9.38 7.02
N ASP A 299 24.77 10.46 6.40
CA ASP A 299 24.24 11.80 6.66
C ASP A 299 22.81 11.89 6.13
N VAL A 300 22.56 11.31 4.95
CA VAL A 300 21.27 11.38 4.26
C VAL A 300 20.35 10.17 4.48
N LEU A 301 20.89 9.04 4.93
CA LEU A 301 20.13 7.80 5.07
C LEU A 301 19.09 7.89 6.19
N TYR A 302 17.83 7.70 5.82
CA TYR A 302 16.67 7.64 6.69
C TYR A 302 16.42 6.21 7.19
N ARG A 303 16.13 6.07 8.50
CA ARG A 303 16.00 4.79 9.22
C ARG A 303 14.63 4.68 9.89
N PRO A 304 13.56 4.31 9.15
CA PRO A 304 12.21 4.28 9.70
C PRO A 304 12.04 3.23 10.81
N ASP A 305 12.87 2.19 10.82
CA ASP A 305 12.94 1.15 11.85
C ASP A 305 13.40 1.70 13.22
N GLN A 306 14.23 2.76 13.21
CA GLN A 306 14.76 3.38 14.42
C GLN A 306 13.92 4.56 14.91
N GLU A 307 12.98 5.03 14.10
CA GLU A 307 12.17 6.23 14.37
C GLU A 307 10.71 5.92 14.74
N GLY A 308 10.38 4.65 14.99
CA GLY A 308 9.05 4.28 15.47
C GLY A 308 7.93 4.46 14.44
N VAL A 309 8.24 4.45 13.14
CA VAL A 309 7.23 4.65 12.07
C VAL A 309 6.12 3.61 12.12
N ALA A 310 6.45 2.36 12.48
CA ALA A 310 5.46 1.29 12.60
C ALA A 310 4.40 1.52 13.70
N THR A 311 4.66 2.43 14.65
CA THR A 311 3.74 2.76 15.75
C THR A 311 3.22 4.18 15.71
N SER A 312 3.97 5.10 15.10
CA SER A 312 3.71 6.54 15.15
C SER A 312 3.40 7.16 13.78
N GLY A 313 3.41 6.35 12.71
CA GLY A 313 3.24 6.81 11.34
C GLY A 313 4.49 7.44 10.74
N TRP A 314 4.39 7.85 9.47
CA TRP A 314 5.51 8.43 8.72
C TRP A 314 5.76 9.89 9.12
N PRO A 315 7.03 10.34 9.16
CA PRO A 315 7.35 11.72 9.48
C PRO A 315 6.90 12.69 8.38
N THR A 316 6.86 13.97 8.75
CA THR A 316 6.64 15.05 7.76
C THR A 316 7.84 15.18 6.82
N MET A 317 7.59 15.60 5.59
CA MET A 317 8.65 15.91 4.63
C MET A 317 9.57 17.04 5.14
N ALA A 318 9.00 18.00 5.88
CA ALA A 318 9.76 19.09 6.48
C ALA A 318 10.72 18.62 7.59
N ASP A 319 10.31 17.67 8.42
CA ASP A 319 11.18 17.08 9.44
C ASP A 319 12.34 16.28 8.81
N LEU A 320 12.04 15.46 7.80
CA LEU A 320 13.07 14.73 7.03
C LEU A 320 14.10 15.69 6.42
N ALA A 321 13.63 16.79 5.84
CA ALA A 321 14.48 17.84 5.28
C ALA A 321 15.33 18.53 6.35
N ALA A 322 14.74 18.93 7.48
CA ALA A 322 15.42 19.62 8.55
C ALA A 322 16.55 18.79 9.19
N ARG A 323 16.37 17.47 9.26
CA ARG A 323 17.37 16.52 9.77
C ARG A 323 18.34 16.00 8.71
N GLY A 324 18.15 16.40 7.46
CA GLY A 324 18.92 15.91 6.32
C GLY A 324 18.67 14.44 5.98
N LYS A 325 17.66 13.77 6.56
CA LYS A 325 17.36 12.35 6.36
C LYS A 325 16.47 12.16 5.14
N GLN A 326 17.11 12.20 3.97
CA GLN A 326 16.46 12.38 2.67
C GLN A 326 16.59 11.18 1.71
N LEU A 327 17.18 10.06 2.15
CA LEU A 327 17.35 8.85 1.34
C LEU A 327 16.79 7.62 2.05
N LEU A 328 15.89 6.89 1.40
CA LEU A 328 15.42 5.58 1.86
C LEU A 328 15.89 4.48 0.92
N VAL A 329 16.29 3.33 1.46
CA VAL A 329 16.74 2.18 0.66
C VAL A 329 15.97 0.96 1.07
N PHE A 330 15.32 0.32 0.10
CA PHE A 330 14.59 -0.93 0.24
C PHE A 330 15.29 -2.06 -0.51
N SER A 331 15.15 -3.28 0.00
CA SER A 331 15.55 -4.53 -0.68
C SER A 331 14.36 -5.47 -0.73
N ASP A 332 14.18 -6.15 -1.85
CA ASP A 332 13.13 -7.16 -2.06
C ASP A 332 13.40 -8.50 -1.34
N ARG A 333 14.59 -8.65 -0.73
CA ARG A 333 14.92 -9.75 0.17
C ARG A 333 14.00 -9.79 1.39
N THR A 334 14.12 -10.86 2.17
CA THR A 334 13.39 -11.01 3.43
C THR A 334 14.35 -11.12 4.61
N ARG A 335 13.92 -10.68 5.80
CA ARG A 335 14.70 -10.90 7.02
C ARG A 335 14.97 -12.38 7.26
N ALA A 336 13.99 -13.23 6.99
CA ALA A 336 14.11 -14.68 7.14
C ALA A 336 15.20 -15.26 6.22
N SER A 337 15.29 -14.80 4.97
CA SER A 337 16.34 -15.28 4.05
C SER A 337 17.74 -14.93 4.54
N ASP A 338 17.95 -13.73 5.08
CA ASP A 338 19.26 -13.30 5.59
C ASP A 338 19.66 -14.10 6.83
N VAL A 339 18.73 -14.26 7.79
CA VAL A 339 18.95 -15.08 8.99
C VAL A 339 19.28 -16.53 8.62
N SER A 340 18.53 -17.11 7.67
CA SER A 340 18.75 -18.50 7.26
C SER A 340 20.10 -18.74 6.59
N ALA A 341 20.64 -17.71 5.93
CA ALA A 341 21.94 -17.75 5.28
C ALA A 341 23.10 -17.36 6.23
N GLY A 342 22.82 -17.08 7.51
CA GLY A 342 23.84 -16.67 8.49
C GLY A 342 24.37 -15.25 8.30
N TYR A 343 23.65 -14.41 7.55
CA TYR A 343 24.04 -13.04 7.29
C TYR A 343 23.51 -12.07 8.35
N ALA A 344 24.20 -10.95 8.52
CA ALA A 344 23.62 -9.79 9.18
C ALA A 344 22.37 -9.34 8.41
N THR A 345 21.30 -9.02 9.12
CA THR A 345 20.06 -8.57 8.47
C THR A 345 20.25 -7.16 7.90
N ARG A 346 19.71 -6.92 6.70
CA ARG A 346 19.85 -5.66 5.93
C ARG A 346 19.48 -4.39 6.69
N ASP A 347 18.47 -4.50 7.56
CA ASP A 347 18.03 -3.42 8.42
C ASP A 347 19.14 -2.95 9.37
N THR A 348 20.07 -3.81 9.80
CA THR A 348 21.17 -3.38 10.69
C THR A 348 22.09 -2.32 10.09
N PHE A 349 22.17 -2.21 8.76
CA PHE A 349 22.97 -1.19 8.06
C PHE A 349 22.13 -0.25 7.19
N GLY A 350 20.81 -0.21 7.43
CA GLY A 350 19.92 0.82 6.89
C GLY A 350 19.30 0.53 5.55
N VAL A 351 19.21 -0.75 5.17
CA VAL A 351 18.41 -1.22 4.04
C VAL A 351 17.18 -1.93 4.59
N MET A 352 16.00 -1.38 4.32
CA MET A 352 14.74 -1.92 4.83
C MET A 352 14.21 -3.04 3.93
N TYR A 353 13.53 -4.03 4.49
CA TYR A 353 12.88 -5.07 3.68
C TYR A 353 11.58 -4.55 3.06
N GLN A 354 11.53 -4.42 1.74
CA GLN A 354 10.45 -3.77 1.00
C GLN A 354 9.06 -4.27 1.40
N ARG A 355 8.90 -5.60 1.53
CA ARG A 355 7.63 -6.24 1.89
C ARG A 355 7.11 -5.87 3.28
N GLU A 356 7.96 -5.38 4.17
CA GLU A 356 7.56 -4.94 5.52
C GLU A 356 7.02 -3.51 5.50
N TRP A 357 7.48 -2.68 4.56
CA TRP A 357 7.24 -1.24 4.57
C TRP A 357 6.32 -0.74 3.45
N THR A 358 6.06 -1.58 2.44
CA THR A 358 5.35 -1.17 1.22
C THR A 358 4.28 -2.17 0.81
N VAL A 359 3.26 -1.75 0.07
CA VAL A 359 2.44 -2.60 -0.82
C VAL A 359 2.87 -2.34 -2.26
N GLU A 360 2.82 -3.34 -3.13
CA GLU A 360 3.26 -3.20 -4.52
C GLU A 360 2.43 -4.06 -5.46
N ASN A 361 1.98 -3.49 -6.59
CA ASN A 361 1.24 -4.27 -7.58
C ASN A 361 2.16 -5.11 -8.47
N TYR A 362 1.57 -6.15 -9.05
CA TYR A 362 2.21 -6.97 -10.07
C TYR A 362 2.78 -6.08 -11.18
N TRP A 363 4.03 -6.34 -11.54
CA TRP A 363 4.89 -5.39 -12.23
C TRP A 363 4.52 -5.19 -13.70
N SER A 364 4.04 -6.24 -14.37
CA SER A 364 3.85 -6.25 -15.80
C SER A 364 2.44 -5.86 -16.22
N MET A 365 2.36 -5.02 -17.25
CA MET A 365 1.15 -4.73 -18.04
C MET A 365 1.04 -5.63 -19.29
N GLY A 366 1.85 -6.69 -19.37
CA GLY A 366 1.94 -7.59 -20.52
C GLY A 366 3.25 -7.44 -21.30
N GLY A 367 3.33 -8.16 -22.42
CA GLY A 367 4.49 -8.11 -23.31
C GLY A 367 4.69 -6.74 -23.95
N GLY A 368 5.82 -6.53 -24.64
CA GLY A 368 6.19 -5.21 -25.20
C GLY A 368 5.26 -4.67 -26.29
N LEU A 369 4.52 -5.54 -26.99
CA LEU A 369 3.51 -5.18 -27.99
C LEU A 369 2.16 -5.80 -27.62
N GLY A 370 1.07 -5.15 -28.02
CA GLY A 370 -0.30 -5.63 -27.82
C GLY A 370 -1.08 -4.85 -26.77
N GLY A 371 -2.13 -5.47 -26.24
CA GLY A 371 -2.97 -4.88 -25.20
C GLY A 371 -2.21 -4.69 -23.89
N SER A 372 -2.66 -3.74 -23.06
CA SER A 372 -2.20 -3.60 -21.68
C SER A 372 -3.10 -4.44 -20.77
N ASP A 373 -2.52 -5.18 -19.83
CA ASP A 373 -3.27 -5.66 -18.67
C ASP A 373 -3.35 -4.55 -17.62
N TRP A 374 -4.56 -4.05 -17.38
CA TRP A 374 -4.83 -3.00 -16.41
C TRP A 374 -5.07 -3.51 -14.99
N SER A 375 -4.97 -4.82 -14.78
CA SER A 375 -5.11 -5.41 -13.45
C SER A 375 -4.11 -4.77 -12.47
N CYS A 376 -4.57 -4.58 -11.23
CA CYS A 376 -3.79 -3.99 -10.16
C CYS A 376 -3.96 -4.82 -8.89
N TYR A 377 -3.23 -5.92 -8.83
CA TYR A 377 -3.22 -6.86 -7.73
C TYR A 377 -1.82 -6.97 -7.12
N SER A 378 -1.72 -7.47 -5.89
CA SER A 378 -0.45 -7.55 -5.17
C SER A 378 0.54 -8.49 -5.86
N ARG A 379 1.80 -8.06 -6.00
CA ARG A 379 2.88 -8.95 -6.46
C ARG A 379 3.17 -10.11 -5.49
N TRP A 380 2.72 -10.00 -4.23
CA TRP A 380 2.86 -11.04 -3.20
C TRP A 380 1.59 -11.90 -3.03
N GLY A 381 0.67 -11.80 -4.00
CA GLY A 381 -0.58 -12.55 -4.03
C GLY A 381 -1.52 -12.20 -2.87
N THR A 382 -2.48 -13.08 -2.63
CA THR A 382 -3.53 -12.91 -1.61
C THR A 382 -3.01 -13.03 -0.18
N SER A 383 -1.76 -13.48 0.02
CA SER A 383 -1.10 -13.51 1.33
C SER A 383 -0.77 -12.11 1.87
N ARG A 384 -0.71 -11.11 0.99
CA ARG A 384 -0.45 -9.72 1.33
C ARG A 384 -1.10 -8.79 0.31
N PRO A 385 -2.43 -8.56 0.40
CA PRO A 385 -3.14 -7.74 -0.57
C PRO A 385 -2.68 -6.27 -0.53
N LEU A 386 -2.97 -5.51 -1.59
CA LEU A 386 -2.66 -4.07 -1.66
C LEU A 386 -3.42 -3.26 -0.58
N THR A 387 -4.53 -3.81 -0.08
CA THR A 387 -5.32 -3.25 1.02
C THR A 387 -4.67 -3.41 2.39
N THR A 388 -3.52 -4.08 2.49
CA THR A 388 -2.77 -4.25 3.75
C THR A 388 -2.54 -2.88 4.38
N ASP A 389 -3.02 -2.71 5.61
CA ASP A 389 -3.00 -1.44 6.32
C ASP A 389 -3.25 -1.63 7.81
N SER A 390 -2.95 -0.62 8.61
CA SER A 390 -3.31 -0.57 10.03
C SER A 390 -3.53 0.86 10.50
N ALA A 391 -4.13 1.04 11.68
CA ALA A 391 -4.29 2.38 12.26
C ALA A 391 -2.95 3.04 12.66
N ALA A 392 -1.92 2.24 12.95
CA ALA A 392 -0.63 2.73 13.43
C ALA A 392 0.42 2.90 12.31
N PHE A 393 0.23 2.21 11.20
CA PHE A 393 1.18 2.15 10.10
C PHE A 393 0.46 1.95 8.76
N HIS A 394 0.72 2.89 7.85
CA HIS A 394 0.27 2.86 6.45
C HIS A 394 1.45 2.49 5.55
N PRO A 395 1.49 1.26 4.99
CA PRO A 395 2.55 0.87 4.06
C PRO A 395 2.55 1.78 2.82
N LEU A 396 3.73 2.18 2.35
CA LEU A 396 3.85 2.99 1.13
C LEU A 396 3.41 2.18 -0.09
N PHE A 397 2.68 2.77 -1.02
CA PHE A 397 2.25 2.07 -2.23
C PHE A 397 3.19 2.32 -3.41
N VAL A 398 3.85 1.25 -3.88
CA VAL A 398 4.63 1.22 -5.13
C VAL A 398 3.74 0.75 -6.26
N MET A 399 3.45 1.65 -7.20
CA MET A 399 2.65 1.36 -8.37
C MET A 399 3.54 1.13 -9.60
N ASN A 400 3.60 -0.11 -10.08
CA ASN A 400 4.30 -0.50 -11.30
C ASN A 400 3.42 -0.28 -12.54
N HIS A 401 3.98 0.41 -13.54
CA HIS A 401 3.35 0.78 -14.79
C HIS A 401 4.35 0.66 -15.95
N PHE A 402 4.70 -0.58 -16.27
CA PHE A 402 5.60 -0.92 -17.37
C PHE A 402 5.30 -2.34 -17.87
N ARG A 403 6.02 -2.76 -18.92
CA ARG A 403 5.82 -4.04 -19.62
C ARG A 403 7.03 -4.95 -19.44
N ASP A 404 6.91 -6.19 -19.88
CA ASP A 404 8.02 -7.16 -19.85
C ASP A 404 9.22 -6.71 -20.71
N TYR A 405 8.94 -5.97 -21.79
CA TYR A 405 9.96 -5.41 -22.68
C TYR A 405 9.68 -3.95 -22.96
N THR A 406 10.70 -3.11 -22.77
CA THR A 406 10.58 -1.67 -23.02
C THR A 406 10.65 -1.36 -24.52
N ILE A 407 9.50 -1.11 -25.12
CA ILE A 407 9.39 -0.55 -26.48
C ILE A 407 8.95 0.90 -26.34
N SER A 408 9.76 1.84 -26.83
CA SER A 408 9.58 3.28 -26.58
C SER A 408 8.18 3.80 -26.93
N GLY A 409 7.64 3.45 -28.11
CA GLY A 409 6.30 3.89 -28.52
C GLY A 409 5.17 3.29 -27.68
N THR A 410 5.32 2.05 -27.22
CA THR A 410 4.36 1.43 -26.30
C THR A 410 4.44 2.09 -24.92
N ALA A 411 5.64 2.29 -24.39
CA ALA A 411 5.86 2.98 -23.11
C ALA A 411 5.30 4.40 -23.13
N GLU A 412 5.50 5.16 -24.22
CA GLU A 412 4.90 6.48 -24.41
C GLU A 412 3.36 6.44 -24.34
N THR A 413 2.75 5.46 -25.01
CA THR A 413 1.29 5.28 -25.04
C THR A 413 0.74 4.87 -23.66
N ASP A 414 1.44 3.98 -22.95
CA ASP A 414 1.05 3.57 -21.61
C ASP A 414 1.24 4.74 -20.62
N ASN A 415 2.36 5.47 -20.67
CA ASN A 415 2.64 6.59 -19.77
C ASN A 415 1.61 7.73 -19.90
N ALA A 416 1.07 7.96 -21.10
CA ALA A 416 -0.05 8.90 -21.31
C ALA A 416 -1.33 8.52 -20.53
N LYS A 417 -1.48 7.26 -20.12
CA LYS A 417 -2.62 6.73 -19.36
C LYS A 417 -2.31 6.49 -17.88
N LEU A 418 -1.11 6.86 -17.41
CA LEU A 418 -0.64 6.62 -16.05
C LEU A 418 -1.60 7.18 -14.99
N GLY A 419 -2.12 8.39 -15.20
CA GLY A 419 -3.09 9.01 -14.29
C GLY A 419 -4.39 8.21 -14.18
N ASN A 420 -4.91 7.70 -15.30
CA ASN A 420 -6.11 6.85 -15.32
C ASN A 420 -5.88 5.57 -14.51
N ARG A 421 -4.76 4.86 -14.74
CA ARG A 421 -4.47 3.63 -13.99
C ARG A 421 -4.28 3.91 -12.50
N ALA A 422 -3.58 5.00 -12.16
CA ALA A 422 -3.39 5.37 -10.77
C ALA A 422 -4.73 5.64 -10.07
N GLN A 423 -5.63 6.41 -10.69
CA GLN A 423 -6.85 6.89 -10.04
C GLN A 423 -8.01 5.89 -10.10
N ASN A 424 -8.22 5.23 -11.23
CA ASN A 424 -9.43 4.45 -11.49
C ASN A 424 -9.22 2.92 -11.32
N PHE A 425 -7.97 2.46 -11.28
CA PHE A 425 -7.64 1.04 -11.15
C PHE A 425 -6.90 0.79 -9.83
N CYS A 426 -5.72 1.36 -9.67
CA CYS A 426 -4.82 1.02 -8.57
C CYS A 426 -5.17 1.69 -7.23
N THR A 427 -5.66 2.93 -7.23
CA THR A 427 -6.08 3.59 -5.98
C THR A 427 -7.25 2.86 -5.32
N PRO A 428 -8.33 2.48 -6.04
CA PRO A 428 -9.37 1.64 -5.47
C PRO A 428 -8.84 0.27 -5.04
N ALA A 429 -8.05 -0.40 -5.87
CA ALA A 429 -7.49 -1.71 -5.56
C ALA A 429 -6.64 -1.73 -4.28
N ALA A 430 -5.86 -0.68 -4.03
CA ALA A 430 -5.02 -0.57 -2.84
C ALA A 430 -5.74 0.10 -1.65
N ARG A 431 -6.87 0.76 -1.90
CA ARG A 431 -7.48 1.75 -0.99
C ARG A 431 -6.45 2.80 -0.53
N LYS A 432 -5.49 3.12 -1.41
CA LYS A 432 -4.31 3.97 -1.15
C LYS A 432 -3.94 4.73 -2.41
N LYS A 433 -3.57 6.00 -2.27
CA LYS A 433 -2.92 6.75 -3.35
C LYS A 433 -1.48 6.24 -3.52
N PRO A 434 -1.00 5.98 -4.75
CA PRO A 434 0.39 5.58 -4.95
C PRO A 434 1.38 6.60 -4.38
N ASN A 435 2.38 6.12 -3.63
CA ASN A 435 3.52 6.92 -3.20
C ASN A 435 4.62 6.92 -4.26
N TYR A 436 4.70 5.87 -5.08
CA TYR A 436 5.69 5.74 -6.14
C TYR A 436 4.99 5.32 -7.43
N LEU A 437 5.22 6.05 -8.53
CA LEU A 437 4.79 5.66 -9.87
C LEU A 437 6.00 5.18 -10.67
N ALA A 438 6.19 3.86 -10.75
CA ALA A 438 7.30 3.25 -11.45
C ALA A 438 6.97 3.05 -12.93
N VAL A 439 7.78 3.66 -13.81
CA VAL A 439 7.59 3.63 -15.27
C VAL A 439 8.90 3.37 -16.00
N ASP A 440 8.78 2.79 -17.19
CA ASP A 440 9.82 2.86 -18.22
C ASP A 440 9.71 4.18 -18.99
N ARG A 441 10.84 4.66 -19.53
CA ARG A 441 10.91 5.86 -20.38
C ARG A 441 10.18 7.04 -19.75
N TYR A 442 10.55 7.39 -18.51
CA TYR A 442 9.85 8.39 -17.70
C TYR A 442 9.67 9.76 -18.38
N GLU A 443 10.49 10.04 -19.40
CA GLU A 443 10.46 11.26 -20.20
C GLU A 443 9.38 11.27 -21.30
N LEU A 444 8.76 10.12 -21.60
CA LEU A 444 7.78 9.94 -22.67
C LEU A 444 6.35 9.89 -22.14
N GLY A 445 5.42 10.34 -22.98
CA GLY A 445 3.97 10.37 -22.71
C GLY A 445 3.43 11.80 -22.57
N SER A 446 2.15 11.97 -22.91
CA SER A 446 1.41 13.22 -22.74
C SER A 446 0.00 12.94 -22.22
N PRO A 447 -0.37 13.38 -21.00
CA PRO A 447 0.46 14.07 -20.00
C PRO A 447 1.71 13.26 -19.62
N SER A 448 2.80 13.96 -19.28
CA SER A 448 4.04 13.27 -18.87
C SER A 448 3.88 12.60 -17.51
N PRO A 449 4.68 11.55 -17.19
CA PRO A 449 4.70 10.95 -15.87
C PRO A 449 4.93 11.96 -14.74
N LEU A 450 5.83 12.94 -14.92
CA LEU A 450 6.06 14.01 -13.94
C LEU A 450 4.83 14.91 -13.75
N THR A 451 4.11 15.23 -14.84
CA THR A 451 2.85 16.00 -14.75
C THR A 451 1.80 15.22 -13.96
N THR A 452 1.70 13.91 -14.19
CA THR A 452 0.80 13.02 -13.45
C THR A 452 1.13 13.01 -11.96
N VAL A 453 2.42 12.94 -11.59
CA VAL A 453 2.86 13.05 -10.19
C VAL A 453 2.48 14.40 -9.59
N GLY A 454 2.62 15.49 -10.34
CA GLY A 454 2.16 16.83 -9.92
C GLY A 454 0.67 16.83 -9.58
N ASN A 455 -0.17 16.24 -10.44
CA ASN A 455 -1.61 16.12 -10.23
C ASN A 455 -1.96 15.29 -8.99
N LEU A 456 -1.31 14.13 -8.79
CA LEU A 456 -1.54 13.30 -7.61
C LEU A 456 -1.06 13.96 -6.30
N ASN A 457 -0.16 14.94 -6.39
CA ASN A 457 0.29 15.74 -5.25
C ASN A 457 -0.59 16.96 -4.95
N THR A 458 -1.75 17.09 -5.61
CA THR A 458 -2.76 18.11 -5.28
C THR A 458 -3.76 17.65 -4.22
N TYR A 459 -3.82 16.34 -3.94
CA TYR A 459 -4.81 15.77 -3.04
C TYR A 459 -4.30 14.59 -2.20
N VAL A 460 -5.03 14.29 -1.14
CA VAL A 460 -4.97 13.02 -0.38
C VAL A 460 -6.34 12.35 -0.42
N LEU A 461 -6.39 11.05 -0.12
CA LEU A 461 -7.68 10.36 0.08
C LEU A 461 -8.32 10.84 1.38
N ALA A 462 -9.63 11.06 1.36
CA ALA A 462 -10.36 11.42 2.57
C ALA A 462 -10.40 10.24 3.54
N ALA A 463 -10.17 10.49 4.83
CA ALA A 463 -10.19 9.44 5.85
C ALA A 463 -11.59 8.78 5.96
N GLY A 464 -11.62 7.45 5.94
CA GLY A 464 -12.82 6.67 6.30
C GLY A 464 -13.92 6.57 5.25
N ARG A 465 -13.64 6.73 3.95
CA ARG A 465 -14.63 6.50 2.87
C ARG A 465 -14.05 5.77 1.67
#